data_AF-A0A6P2FW01-F1
#
_entry.id   AF-A0A6P2FW01-F1
#
_cell.length_a   1.000
_cell.length_b   1.000
_cell.length_c   1.000
_cell.angle_alpha   90.00
_cell.angle_beta   90.00
_cell.angle_gamma   90.00
#
_symmetry.space_group_name_H-M   'P 1'
#
loop_
_entity.id
_entity.type
_entity.pdbx_description
1 polymer ?
#
loop_
_entity_poly.entity_id
_entity_poly.type
_entity_poly.pdbx_seq_one_letter_code
_entity_poly.pdbx_strand_id
1 'polypeptide(L)'
;MVSLPVRRGADQVLRVKTIAAASALALCCASAFADKPTVIVPGDCGLWVKTKSPAYRDTMSGWLLGYLSGLSMRHEPPNDPLADLSPEQANLWMDKFCRENPLSNLQIGGSRLFSELDRLGPRTK
;
A
#
# COMPACT_ATOMS: atom_id res chain seq x y z
N MET A 1 44.43 62.94 -22.00
CA MET A 1 44.79 62.04 -20.88
C MET A 1 43.51 61.67 -20.14
N VAL A 2 42.86 60.55 -20.48
CA VAL A 2 41.95 59.79 -19.60
C VAL A 2 41.97 58.33 -20.08
N SER A 3 42.58 57.44 -19.30
CA SER A 3 42.49 55.99 -19.49
C SER A 3 41.46 55.45 -18.48
N LEU A 4 40.45 54.73 -18.96
CA LEU A 4 39.49 53.99 -18.13
C LEU A 4 40.10 52.65 -17.69
N PRO A 5 39.88 52.19 -16.44
CA PRO A 5 40.45 50.94 -15.98
C PRO A 5 39.66 49.73 -16.45
N VAL A 6 40.41 48.69 -16.82
CA VAL A 6 39.98 47.34 -17.17
C VAL A 6 39.29 46.68 -15.97
N ARG A 7 37.96 46.54 -16.02
CA ARG A 7 37.15 45.70 -15.11
C ARG A 7 36.57 44.50 -15.86
N ARG A 8 37.41 43.53 -16.27
CA ARG A 8 36.94 42.30 -16.95
C ARG A 8 37.17 41.00 -16.18
N GLY A 9 38.08 40.97 -15.20
CA GLY A 9 38.48 39.71 -14.53
C GLY A 9 37.52 39.23 -13.43
N ALA A 10 37.04 40.13 -12.56
CA ALA A 10 36.24 39.75 -11.40
C ALA A 10 34.83 39.28 -11.75
N ASP A 11 34.19 39.93 -12.74
CA ASP A 11 32.82 39.62 -13.17
C ASP A 11 32.73 38.27 -13.88
N GLN A 12 33.81 37.83 -14.53
CA GLN A 12 33.84 36.57 -15.28
C GLN A 12 33.96 35.35 -14.36
N VAL A 13 34.73 35.45 -13.26
CA VAL A 13 34.91 34.37 -12.28
C VAL A 13 33.65 34.18 -11.43
N LEU A 14 32.94 35.26 -11.11
CA LEU A 14 31.68 35.19 -10.37
C LEU A 14 30.60 34.44 -11.16
N ARG A 15 30.47 34.72 -12.47
CA ARG A 15 29.51 34.07 -13.39
C ARG A 15 29.74 32.57 -13.54
N VAL A 16 31.00 32.12 -13.62
CA VAL A 16 31.32 30.68 -13.74
C VAL A 16 30.92 29.91 -12.47
N LYS A 17 31.15 30.49 -11.28
CA LYS A 17 30.73 29.87 -10.01
C LYS A 17 29.21 29.79 -9.87
N THR A 18 28.49 30.81 -10.34
CA THR A 18 27.00 30.80 -10.32
C THR A 18 26.43 29.76 -11.27
N ILE A 19 27.00 29.64 -12.47
CA ILE A 19 26.57 28.64 -13.47
C ILE A 19 26.80 27.23 -12.93
N ALA A 20 27.98 26.95 -12.35
CA ALA A 20 28.28 25.63 -11.79
C ALA A 20 27.32 25.23 -10.65
N ALA A 21 26.96 26.18 -9.77
CA ALA A 21 26.00 25.93 -8.69
C ALA A 21 24.56 25.70 -9.20
N ALA A 22 24.13 26.44 -10.23
CA ALA A 22 22.81 26.28 -10.82
C ALA A 22 22.65 24.93 -11.54
N SER A 23 23.70 24.45 -12.21
CA SER A 23 23.71 23.13 -12.87
C SER A 23 23.59 21.99 -11.87
N ALA A 24 24.26 22.08 -10.71
CA ALA A 24 24.18 21.05 -9.66
C ALA A 24 22.79 20.96 -9.04
N LEU A 25 22.10 22.09 -8.87
CA LEU A 25 20.74 22.12 -8.30
C LEU A 25 19.69 21.57 -9.27
N ALA A 26 19.87 21.76 -10.59
CA ALA A 26 18.98 21.21 -11.61
C ALA A 26 19.03 19.67 -11.70
N LEU A 27 20.19 19.05 -11.44
CA LEU A 27 20.30 17.58 -11.38
C LEU A 27 19.60 16.98 -10.14
N CYS A 28 19.42 17.73 -9.05
CA CYS A 28 18.71 17.25 -7.86
C CYS A 28 17.18 17.18 -8.04
N CYS A 29 16.63 17.79 -9.10
CA CYS A 29 15.18 17.80 -9.37
C CYS A 29 14.74 16.75 -10.41
N ALA A 30 15.64 15.84 -10.83
CA ALA A 30 15.25 14.69 -11.62
C ALA A 30 14.26 13.85 -10.80
N SER A 31 12.97 14.00 -11.11
CA SER A 31 11.91 13.27 -10.45
C SER A 31 12.13 11.79 -10.73
N ALA A 32 12.40 11.01 -9.70
CA ALA A 32 12.27 9.56 -9.82
C ALA A 32 10.81 9.28 -10.14
N PHE A 33 10.49 8.98 -11.40
CA PHE A 33 9.25 8.32 -11.74
C PHE A 33 9.32 6.95 -11.05
N ALA A 34 8.79 6.86 -9.83
CA ALA A 34 8.54 5.57 -9.23
C ALA A 34 7.55 4.88 -10.17
N ASP A 35 7.99 3.80 -10.81
CA ASP A 35 7.08 2.83 -11.41
C ASP A 35 5.98 2.58 -10.38
N LYS A 36 4.72 2.72 -10.79
CA LYS A 36 3.56 2.53 -9.91
C LYS A 36 3.87 1.28 -9.07
N PRO A 37 4.02 1.40 -7.73
CA PRO A 37 4.41 0.24 -6.95
C PRO A 37 3.36 -0.81 -7.24
N THR A 38 3.76 -1.91 -7.90
CA THR A 38 2.95 -3.11 -7.93
C THR A 38 2.81 -3.48 -6.47
N VAL A 39 1.66 -3.13 -5.89
CA VAL A 39 1.32 -3.54 -4.54
C VAL A 39 1.31 -5.06 -4.62
N ILE A 40 2.35 -5.68 -4.05
CA ILE A 40 2.34 -7.11 -3.81
C ILE A 40 1.20 -7.30 -2.83
N VAL A 41 0.03 -7.70 -3.33
CA VAL A 41 -1.11 -8.03 -2.49
C VAL A 41 -0.73 -9.33 -1.79
N PRO A 42 -0.49 -9.32 -0.47
CA PRO A 42 -0.11 -10.54 0.22
C PRO A 42 -1.28 -11.53 0.21
N GLY A 43 -0.94 -12.82 0.18
CA GLY A 43 -1.91 -13.90 0.25
C GLY A 43 -2.49 -14.29 -1.10
N ASP A 44 -1.72 -15.07 -1.87
CA ASP A 44 -2.25 -15.78 -3.05
C ASP A 44 -3.23 -16.88 -2.60
N CYS A 45 -4.39 -16.98 -3.26
CA CYS A 45 -5.36 -18.02 -2.92
C CYS A 45 -4.84 -19.43 -3.24
N GLY A 46 -4.12 -19.60 -4.35
CA GLY A 46 -3.50 -20.88 -4.69
C GLY A 46 -2.56 -21.37 -3.57
N LEU A 47 -1.74 -20.47 -3.05
CA LEU A 47 -0.83 -20.73 -1.94
C LEU A 47 -1.59 -20.94 -0.62
N TRP A 48 -2.64 -20.16 -0.35
CA TRP A 48 -3.49 -20.31 0.83
C TRP A 48 -4.08 -21.73 0.97
N VAL A 49 -4.57 -22.31 -0.14
CA VAL A 49 -5.16 -23.66 -0.12
C VAL A 49 -4.07 -24.75 -0.15
N LYS A 50 -2.96 -24.53 -0.88
CA LYS A 50 -1.93 -25.57 -1.08
C LYS A 50 -0.95 -25.70 0.09
N THR A 51 -0.68 -24.60 0.79
CA THR A 51 0.35 -24.57 1.83
C THR A 51 -0.01 -25.47 3.02
N LYS A 52 1.00 -26.15 3.56
CA LYS A 52 0.92 -26.88 4.83
C LYS A 52 1.64 -26.15 5.97
N SER A 53 2.20 -24.97 5.70
CA SER A 53 2.97 -24.20 6.67
C SER A 53 2.04 -23.51 7.67
N PRO A 54 2.06 -23.88 8.96
CA PRO A 54 1.27 -23.19 9.98
C PRO A 54 1.68 -21.72 10.08
N ALA A 55 2.98 -21.43 10.03
CA ALA A 55 3.50 -20.07 10.09
C ALA A 55 2.94 -19.17 8.97
N TYR A 56 2.84 -19.69 7.74
CA TYR A 56 2.22 -18.94 6.64
C TYR A 56 0.72 -18.72 6.88
N ARG A 57 0.02 -19.77 7.32
CA ARG A 57 -1.43 -19.69 7.62
C ARG A 57 -1.71 -18.68 8.73
N ASP A 58 -0.93 -18.69 9.79
CA ASP A 58 -1.07 -17.77 10.92
C ASP A 58 -0.78 -16.32 10.48
N THR A 59 0.30 -16.12 9.73
CA THR A 59 0.66 -14.78 9.22
C THR A 59 -0.42 -14.22 8.30
N MET A 60 -0.92 -15.03 7.36
CA MET A 60 -1.94 -14.60 6.42
C MET A 60 -3.32 -14.47 7.06
N SER A 61 -3.64 -15.30 8.06
CA SER A 61 -4.84 -15.14 8.89
C SER A 61 -4.80 -13.81 9.63
N GLY A 62 -3.68 -13.49 10.28
CA GLY A 62 -3.49 -12.20 10.95
C GLY A 62 -3.62 -11.03 9.99
N TRP A 63 -3.04 -11.15 8.80
CA TRP A 63 -3.17 -10.15 7.74
C TRP A 63 -4.64 -9.96 7.31
N LEU A 64 -5.39 -11.05 7.09
CA LEU A 64 -6.81 -11.00 6.72
C LEU A 64 -7.64 -10.28 7.78
N LEU A 65 -7.43 -10.61 9.05
CA LEU A 65 -8.18 -9.99 10.15
C LEU A 65 -7.86 -8.50 10.25
N GLY A 66 -6.57 -8.12 10.17
CA GLY A 66 -6.19 -6.71 10.15
C GLY A 66 -6.77 -5.95 8.96
N TYR A 67 -6.83 -6.58 7.78
CA TYR A 67 -7.47 -6.02 6.60
C TYR A 67 -8.97 -5.77 6.82
N LEU A 68 -9.70 -6.76 7.36
CA LEU A 68 -11.12 -6.62 7.70
C LEU A 68 -11.35 -5.49 8.73
N SER A 69 -10.56 -5.45 9.81
CA SER A 69 -10.64 -4.38 10.81
C SER A 69 -10.44 -3.00 10.18
N GLY A 70 -9.50 -2.86 9.24
CA GLY A 70 -9.28 -1.62 8.49
C GLY A 70 -10.49 -1.21 7.65
N LEU A 71 -11.22 -2.17 7.05
CA LEU A 71 -12.46 -1.89 6.33
C LEU A 71 -13.58 -1.43 7.28
N SER A 72 -13.66 -2.01 8.47
CA SER A 72 -14.68 -1.67 9.48
C SER A 72 -14.45 -0.30 10.15
N MET A 73 -13.28 0.33 9.99
CA MET A 73 -13.01 1.65 10.57
C MET A 73 -13.98 2.76 10.12
N ARG A 74 -14.74 2.53 9.05
CA ARG A 74 -15.76 3.47 8.55
C ARG A 74 -17.12 3.32 9.24
N HIS A 75 -17.28 2.28 10.06
CA HIS A 75 -18.53 1.95 10.73
C HIS A 75 -18.45 2.40 12.19
N GLU A 76 -19.44 3.18 12.62
CA GLU A 76 -19.58 3.54 14.03
C GLU A 76 -20.42 2.48 14.76
N PRO A 77 -20.13 2.22 16.05
CA PRO A 77 -21.02 1.41 16.89
C PRO A 77 -22.46 1.95 16.87
N PRO A 78 -23.49 1.08 16.80
CA PRO A 78 -23.45 -0.38 16.91
C PRO A 78 -23.28 -1.12 15.57
N ASN A 79 -23.01 -0.41 14.47
CA ASN A 79 -23.09 -0.97 13.12
C ASN A 79 -21.78 -1.62 12.64
N ASP A 80 -20.97 -2.18 13.53
CA ASP A 80 -19.73 -2.87 13.15
C ASP A 80 -20.06 -4.23 12.49
N PRO A 81 -19.83 -4.41 11.18
CA PRO A 81 -20.12 -5.66 10.49
C PRO A 81 -19.29 -6.84 10.99
N LEU A 82 -18.20 -6.57 11.73
CA LEU A 82 -17.32 -7.58 12.30
C LEU A 82 -17.71 -8.00 13.72
N ALA A 83 -18.69 -7.35 14.35
CA ALA A 83 -19.04 -7.56 15.76
C ALA A 83 -19.24 -9.04 16.14
N ASP A 84 -19.86 -9.81 15.23
CA ASP A 84 -20.17 -11.23 15.43
C ASP A 84 -19.30 -12.17 14.58
N LEU A 85 -18.20 -11.68 13.99
CA LEU A 85 -17.29 -12.48 13.18
C LEU A 85 -16.14 -12.99 14.03
N SER A 86 -16.05 -14.31 14.22
CA SER A 86 -14.87 -14.92 14.84
C SER A 86 -13.70 -15.06 13.84
N PRO A 87 -12.44 -15.06 14.31
CA PRO A 87 -11.28 -15.37 13.47
C PRO A 87 -11.41 -16.68 12.69
N GLU A 88 -11.94 -17.72 13.33
CA GLU A 88 -12.15 -19.04 12.74
C GLU A 88 -13.20 -19.00 11.62
N GLN A 89 -14.28 -18.25 11.82
CA GLN A 89 -15.31 -18.05 10.80
C GLN A 89 -14.76 -17.30 9.58
N ALA A 90 -13.95 -16.27 9.80
CA ALA A 90 -13.28 -15.54 8.72
C ALA A 90 -12.35 -16.46 7.91
N ASN A 91 -11.54 -17.27 8.60
CA ASN A 91 -10.65 -18.24 7.96
C ASN A 91 -11.40 -19.33 7.21
N LEU A 92 -12.49 -19.86 7.78
CA LEU A 92 -13.32 -20.88 7.15
C LEU A 92 -13.99 -20.35 5.87
N TRP A 93 -14.51 -19.12 5.93
CA TRP A 93 -15.08 -18.46 4.76
C TRP A 93 -14.01 -18.26 3.69
N MET A 94 -12.82 -17.80 4.08
CA MET A 94 -11.70 -17.60 3.16
C MET A 94 -11.21 -18.90 2.52
N ASP A 95 -11.20 -20.00 3.28
CA ASP A 95 -10.89 -21.32 2.77
C ASP A 95 -11.84 -21.75 1.64
N LYS A 96 -13.15 -21.51 1.80
CA LYS A 96 -14.14 -21.75 0.75
C LYS A 96 -13.87 -20.86 -0.46
N PHE A 97 -13.73 -19.55 -0.24
CA PHE A 97 -13.48 -18.58 -1.30
C PHE A 97 -12.25 -18.93 -2.14
N CYS A 98 -11.11 -19.21 -1.51
CA CYS A 98 -9.88 -19.52 -2.22
C CYS A 98 -9.90 -20.89 -2.92
N ARG A 99 -10.65 -21.87 -2.41
CA ARG A 99 -10.88 -23.14 -3.13
C ARG A 99 -11.67 -22.94 -4.41
N GLU A 100 -12.64 -22.03 -4.41
CA GLU A 100 -13.46 -21.69 -5.57
C GLU A 100 -12.77 -20.71 -6.53
N ASN A 101 -11.78 -19.95 -6.05
CA ASN A 101 -11.13 -18.86 -6.79
C ASN A 101 -9.59 -18.93 -6.64
N PRO A 102 -8.92 -19.99 -7.12
CA PRO A 102 -7.49 -20.21 -6.86
C PRO A 102 -6.56 -19.16 -7.49
N LEU A 103 -7.02 -18.43 -8.51
CA LEU A 103 -6.27 -17.33 -9.14
C LEU A 103 -6.51 -15.96 -8.49
N SER A 104 -7.31 -15.91 -7.42
CA SER A 104 -7.58 -14.70 -6.66
C SER A 104 -6.53 -14.48 -5.55
N ASN A 105 -6.72 -13.42 -4.78
CA ASN A 105 -5.94 -13.13 -3.57
C ASN A 105 -6.85 -12.89 -2.34
N LEU A 106 -6.23 -12.87 -1.16
CA LEU A 106 -6.92 -12.68 0.11
C LEU A 106 -7.56 -11.30 0.26
N GLN A 107 -7.04 -10.26 -0.41
CA GLN A 107 -7.65 -8.93 -0.39
C GLN A 107 -9.04 -8.94 -1.04
N ILE A 108 -9.16 -9.56 -2.22
CA ILE A 108 -10.43 -9.70 -2.93
C ILE A 108 -11.39 -10.56 -2.10
N GLY A 109 -10.89 -11.66 -1.52
CA GLY A 109 -11.69 -12.50 -0.62
C GLY A 109 -12.19 -11.72 0.60
N GLY A 110 -11.31 -10.99 1.27
CA GLY A 110 -11.65 -10.17 2.44
C GLY A 110 -12.65 -9.07 2.11
N SER A 111 -12.51 -8.42 0.95
CA SER A 111 -13.49 -7.43 0.48
C SER A 111 -14.87 -8.07 0.29
N ARG A 112 -14.94 -9.26 -0.32
CA ARG A 112 -16.21 -9.97 -0.53
C ARG A 112 -16.84 -10.43 0.78
N LEU A 113 -16.05 -10.97 1.70
CA LEU A 113 -16.51 -11.30 3.05
C LEU A 113 -17.07 -10.06 3.75
N PHE A 114 -16.33 -8.96 3.73
CA PHE A 114 -16.77 -7.71 4.33
C PHE A 114 -18.09 -7.21 3.72
N SER A 115 -18.22 -7.19 2.39
CA SER A 115 -19.47 -6.82 1.73
C SER A 115 -20.64 -7.75 2.07
N GLU A 116 -20.37 -9.05 2.28
CA GLU A 116 -21.39 -10.00 2.73
C GLU A 116 -21.87 -9.64 4.14
N LEU A 117 -20.94 -9.38 5.06
CA LEU A 117 -21.24 -8.99 6.45
C LEU A 117 -21.97 -7.66 6.52
N ASP A 118 -21.51 -6.66 5.77
CA ASP A 118 -22.12 -5.32 5.70
C ASP A 118 -23.57 -5.40 5.19
N ARG A 119 -23.84 -6.29 4.22
CA ARG A 119 -25.21 -6.52 3.72
C ARG A 119 -26.11 -7.24 4.74
N LEU A 120 -25.54 -8.12 5.55
CA LEU A 120 -26.28 -8.88 6.56
C LEU A 120 -26.61 -8.01 7.79
N GLY A 121 -25.80 -6.97 8.06
CA GLY A 121 -25.90 -6.17 9.27
C GLY A 121 -25.49 -6.96 10.53
N PRO A 122 -25.62 -6.35 11.73
CA PRO A 122 -25.30 -7.01 12.99
C PRO A 122 -26.14 -8.29 13.16
N ARG A 123 -25.49 -9.42 13.44
CA ARG A 123 -26.18 -10.70 13.63
C ARG A 123 -26.58 -10.80 15.09
N THR A 124 -27.66 -10.12 15.46
CA THR A 124 -28.26 -10.17 16.80
C THR A 124 -28.36 -11.62 17.30
N LYS A 125 -27.65 -11.94 18.38
CA LYS A 125 -28.00 -13.07 19.25
C LYS A 125 -29.08 -12.66 20.24
#